data_AF-A0A1G2ZSX7-F1
#
_entry.id   AF-A0A1G2ZSX7-F1
#
_cell.length_a   1.000
_cell.length_b   1.000
_cell.length_c   1.000
_cell.angle_alpha   90.00
_cell.angle_beta   90.00
_cell.angle_gamma   90.00
#
_symmetry.space_group_name_H-M   'P 1'
#
loop_
_entity.id
_entity.type
_entity.pdbx_description
1 polymer ?
#
loop_
_entity_poly.entity_id
_entity_poly.type
_entity_poly.pdbx_seq_one_letter_code
_entity_poly.pdbx_strand_id
1 'polypeptide(L)'
;MPWFDVAHHDRFILHGAGYPSRYEGGLDPRLHGIYSDDYMATEVLTGHPAMVSRPFGRDVVRKYWLLGELMRALALRRIESVEFADGDLHRQRVLWSGGGEVWVNRGQSDWNVAGNTLPQYGFVARVPTDKGPVEASITRREGIVVEAARSAEHIYVNGRQLEVSSAGQNPEGKPTDFGPVVTEGGCRLTAAGDGLTLTVLPDGRAPQLTVRLRPEALPWKLPDLTHVEAIVEAIDETGKPSDRRPLGREGELLRIECQPGVFGYRLRPR
;
A
#
# COMPACT_ATOMS: atom_id res chain seq x y z
N MET A 1 8.06 7.84 20.23
CA MET A 1 9.20 8.73 19.95
C MET A 1 10.37 7.92 19.43
N PRO A 2 10.86 8.19 18.21
CA PRO A 2 11.91 7.42 17.55
C PRO A 2 13.33 7.92 17.93
N TRP A 3 13.65 8.02 19.24
CA TRP A 3 14.90 8.66 19.70
C TRP A 3 16.17 7.98 19.19
N PHE A 4 16.17 6.65 19.15
CA PHE A 4 17.29 5.88 18.61
C PHE A 4 17.49 6.19 17.12
N ASP A 5 16.39 6.24 16.36
CA ASP A 5 16.40 6.49 14.92
C ASP A 5 16.82 7.94 14.60
N VAL A 6 16.42 8.90 15.43
CA VAL A 6 16.89 10.30 15.32
C VAL A 6 18.41 10.38 15.38
N ALA A 7 19.03 9.61 16.27
CA ALA A 7 20.48 9.62 16.44
C ALA A 7 21.21 8.78 15.38
N HIS A 8 20.58 7.71 14.89
CA HIS A 8 21.31 6.60 14.27
C HIS A 8 20.65 5.92 13.07
N HIS A 9 19.51 6.37 12.56
CA HIS A 9 18.84 5.71 11.44
C HIS A 9 19.74 5.61 10.19
N ASP A 10 20.59 6.62 9.95
CA ASP A 10 21.57 6.62 8.86
C ASP A 10 22.71 5.60 9.02
N ARG A 11 22.81 4.94 10.18
CA ARG A 11 23.85 3.97 10.53
C ARG A 11 23.32 2.57 10.79
N PHE A 12 22.12 2.44 11.36
CA PHE A 12 21.50 1.17 11.72
C PHE A 12 20.10 1.06 11.13
N ILE A 13 20.02 0.58 9.89
CA ILE A 13 18.75 0.48 9.15
C ILE A 13 18.05 -0.89 9.29
N LEU A 14 18.75 -1.92 9.76
CA LEU A 14 18.21 -3.29 9.85
C LEU A 14 17.77 -3.64 11.28
N HIS A 15 17.00 -2.76 11.90
CA HIS A 15 16.31 -3.06 13.16
C HIS A 15 14.79 -3.00 12.94
N GLY A 16 14.03 -3.77 13.72
CA GLY A 16 12.57 -3.77 13.65
C GLY A 16 11.95 -2.80 14.65
N ALA A 17 10.67 -2.47 14.48
CA ALA A 17 9.89 -1.73 15.46
C ALA A 17 9.69 -2.47 16.81
N GLY A 18 10.04 -3.76 16.85
CA GLY A 18 9.98 -4.63 18.02
C GLY A 18 9.40 -6.00 17.67
N TYR A 19 9.82 -7.06 18.35
CA TYR A 19 9.25 -8.40 18.10
C TYR A 19 7.74 -8.43 18.42
N PRO A 20 6.89 -9.09 17.62
CA PRO A 20 5.42 -8.95 17.71
C PRO A 20 4.86 -9.16 19.11
N SER A 21 5.18 -10.27 19.78
CA SER A 21 4.69 -10.56 21.14
C SER A 21 5.16 -9.55 22.19
N ARG A 22 6.30 -8.88 21.97
CA ARG A 22 6.78 -7.81 22.86
C ARG A 22 6.14 -6.47 22.53
N TYR A 23 5.93 -6.20 21.25
CA TYR A 23 5.28 -4.99 20.78
C TYR A 23 3.82 -4.96 21.21
N GLU A 24 3.09 -6.05 20.95
CA GLU A 24 1.68 -6.22 21.30
C GLU A 24 1.46 -6.09 22.82
N GLY A 25 2.43 -6.51 23.64
CA GLY A 25 2.39 -6.28 25.10
C GLY A 25 1.16 -6.89 25.80
N GLY A 26 0.58 -7.95 25.23
CA GLY A 26 -0.66 -8.58 25.72
C GLY A 26 -1.96 -7.97 25.17
N LEU A 27 -1.88 -6.98 24.28
CA LEU A 27 -3.02 -6.45 23.54
C LEU A 27 -3.45 -7.40 22.41
N ASP A 28 -4.62 -7.13 21.82
CA ASP A 28 -5.16 -7.94 20.72
C ASP A 28 -4.21 -7.91 19.51
N PRO A 29 -3.63 -9.06 19.10
CA PRO A 29 -2.69 -9.12 17.98
C PRO A 29 -3.31 -8.75 16.64
N ARG A 30 -4.65 -8.75 16.52
CA ARG A 30 -5.31 -8.26 15.31
C ARG A 30 -5.10 -6.76 15.15
N LEU A 31 -5.22 -6.01 16.24
CA LEU A 31 -5.14 -4.54 16.26
C LEU A 31 -3.73 -4.01 16.51
N HIS A 32 -2.85 -4.81 17.12
CA HIS A 32 -1.52 -4.38 17.56
C HIS A 32 -0.37 -5.28 17.07
N GLY A 33 -0.68 -6.37 16.37
CA GLY A 33 0.34 -7.30 15.88
C GLY A 33 1.04 -6.84 14.61
N ILE A 34 1.99 -7.65 14.13
CA ILE A 34 2.94 -7.27 13.07
C ILE A 34 2.32 -6.78 11.74
N TYR A 35 1.08 -7.17 11.44
CA TYR A 35 0.35 -6.78 10.22
C TYR A 35 -0.72 -5.71 10.47
N SER A 36 -0.86 -5.26 11.71
CA SER A 36 -1.80 -4.21 12.12
C SER A 36 -1.32 -2.82 11.68
N ASP A 37 -2.27 -1.90 11.57
CA ASP A 37 -1.97 -0.50 11.26
C ASP A 37 -1.14 0.13 12.37
N ASP A 38 -1.32 -0.24 13.64
CA ASP A 38 -0.51 0.25 14.76
C ASP A 38 0.98 -0.08 14.57
N TYR A 39 1.27 -1.35 14.28
CA TYR A 39 2.66 -1.80 14.09
C TYR A 39 3.29 -1.12 12.88
N MET A 40 2.58 -1.07 11.75
CA MET A 40 3.06 -0.41 10.53
C MET A 40 3.26 1.09 10.72
N ALA A 41 2.36 1.76 11.46
CA ALA A 41 2.51 3.16 11.80
C ALA A 41 3.80 3.43 12.59
N THR A 42 4.20 2.50 13.48
CA THR A 42 5.49 2.59 14.16
C THR A 42 6.67 2.40 13.20
N GLU A 43 6.63 1.39 12.33
CA GLU A 43 7.69 1.18 11.33
C GLU A 43 7.88 2.39 10.43
N VAL A 44 6.78 3.01 9.98
CA VAL A 44 6.78 4.24 9.17
C VAL A 44 7.32 5.42 9.97
N LEU A 45 6.91 5.58 11.22
CA LEU A 45 7.41 6.63 12.11
C LEU A 45 8.93 6.56 12.32
N THR A 46 9.48 5.35 12.39
CA THR A 46 10.90 5.12 12.67
C THR A 46 11.74 4.90 11.40
N GLY A 47 11.12 4.76 10.23
CA GLY A 47 11.80 4.40 8.97
C GLY A 47 12.30 2.95 8.89
N HIS A 48 11.81 2.08 9.78
CA HIS A 48 12.28 0.70 9.87
C HIS A 48 11.74 -0.17 8.72
N PRO A 49 12.51 -1.15 8.23
CA PRO A 49 12.04 -2.12 7.24
C PRO A 49 10.78 -2.83 7.72
N ALA A 50 9.85 -3.05 6.79
CA ALA A 50 8.63 -3.79 7.04
C ALA A 50 8.94 -5.24 7.47
N MET A 51 8.74 -5.53 8.76
CA MET A 51 8.95 -6.84 9.35
C MET A 51 7.76 -7.76 9.04
N VAL A 52 8.03 -9.02 8.74
CA VAL A 52 7.02 -10.05 8.52
C VAL A 52 7.34 -11.30 9.34
N SER A 53 6.30 -12.02 9.77
CA SER A 53 6.44 -13.22 10.62
C SER A 53 6.45 -14.52 9.82
N ARG A 54 6.17 -14.46 8.52
CA ARG A 54 6.08 -15.59 7.60
C ARG A 54 6.73 -15.23 6.27
N PRO A 55 7.26 -16.21 5.52
CA PRO A 55 7.89 -15.95 4.23
C PRO A 55 6.89 -15.56 3.13
N PHE A 56 5.65 -16.06 3.20
CA PHE A 56 4.61 -15.84 2.19
C PHE A 56 3.23 -15.70 2.85
N GLY A 57 2.30 -15.07 2.13
CA GLY A 57 0.91 -14.90 2.52
C GLY A 57 0.36 -13.54 2.12
N ARG A 58 -0.97 -13.39 2.19
CA ARG A 58 -1.66 -12.13 1.88
C ARG A 58 -1.08 -10.95 2.64
N ASP A 59 -0.99 -11.05 3.97
CA ASP A 59 -0.53 -9.94 4.81
C ASP A 59 0.93 -9.58 4.55
N VAL A 60 1.76 -10.57 4.21
CA VAL A 60 3.17 -10.37 3.81
C VAL A 60 3.23 -9.54 2.53
N VAL A 61 2.45 -9.93 1.51
CA VAL A 61 2.41 -9.24 0.22
C VAL A 61 1.82 -7.84 0.36
N ARG A 62 0.71 -7.69 1.10
CA ARG A 62 0.06 -6.41 1.42
C ARG A 62 1.06 -5.44 2.03
N LYS A 63 1.71 -5.85 3.11
CA LYS A 63 2.66 -5.03 3.85
C LYS A 63 3.89 -4.69 2.99
N TYR A 64 4.38 -5.63 2.19
CA TYR A 64 5.48 -5.38 1.25
C TYR A 64 5.08 -4.39 0.14
N TRP A 65 3.88 -4.51 -0.44
CA TRP A 65 3.39 -3.58 -1.45
C TRP A 65 3.13 -2.19 -0.90
N LEU A 66 2.70 -2.07 0.36
CA LEU A 66 2.48 -0.79 1.01
C LEU A 66 3.78 -0.09 1.41
N LEU A 67 4.73 -0.81 2.02
CA LEU A 67 5.87 -0.20 2.72
C LEU A 67 7.22 -0.43 2.04
N GLY A 68 7.35 -1.44 1.17
CA GLY A 68 8.65 -1.90 0.68
C GLY A 68 9.48 -0.80 0.00
N GLU A 69 8.88 -0.01 -0.88
CA GLU A 69 9.59 1.10 -1.52
C GLU A 69 9.74 2.33 -0.64
N LEU A 70 8.78 2.60 0.27
CA LEU A 70 8.95 3.67 1.26
C LEU A 70 10.18 3.42 2.12
N MET A 71 10.34 2.20 2.65
CA MET A 71 11.47 1.87 3.51
C MET A 71 12.79 1.89 2.75
N ARG A 72 12.80 1.48 1.47
CA ARG A 72 13.98 1.66 0.60
C ARG A 72 14.30 3.14 0.36
N ALA A 73 13.28 3.99 0.18
CA ALA A 73 13.47 5.41 -0.03
C ALA A 73 14.00 6.12 1.23
N LEU A 74 13.60 5.66 2.42
CA LEU A 74 14.06 6.17 3.71
C LEU A 74 15.41 5.57 4.15
N ALA A 75 15.82 4.44 3.60
CA ALA A 75 17.05 3.76 3.99
C ALA A 75 18.26 4.71 3.99
N LEU A 76 19.01 4.70 5.09
CA LEU A 76 20.19 5.53 5.34
C LEU A 76 19.94 7.04 5.39
N ARG A 77 18.69 7.50 5.38
CA ARG A 77 18.37 8.92 5.63
C ARG A 77 18.44 9.23 7.11
N ARG A 78 18.76 10.49 7.43
CA ARG A 78 18.70 11.02 8.78
C ARG A 78 17.31 11.59 9.04
N ILE A 79 16.80 11.41 10.26
CA ILE A 79 15.67 12.21 10.74
C ILE A 79 16.22 13.59 11.12
N GLU A 80 15.65 14.63 10.55
CA GLU A 80 16.01 16.02 10.79
C GLU A 80 15.17 16.63 11.93
N SER A 81 13.90 16.27 12.01
CA SER A 81 13.01 16.68 13.12
C SER A 81 11.92 15.66 13.40
N VAL A 82 11.44 15.65 14.64
CA VAL A 82 10.21 14.98 15.07
C VAL A 82 9.38 16.02 15.82
N GLU A 83 8.15 16.26 15.37
CA GLU A 83 7.27 17.31 15.86
C GLU A 83 5.95 16.71 16.34
N PHE A 84 5.39 17.26 17.41
CA PHE A 84 4.01 16.98 17.86
C PHE A 84 3.10 18.05 17.30
N ALA A 85 2.32 17.67 16.29
CA ALA A 85 1.40 18.60 15.66
C ALA A 85 0.34 19.03 16.67
N ASP A 86 0.07 20.34 16.71
CA ASP A 86 -0.91 20.95 17.62
C ASP A 86 -0.66 20.65 19.11
N GLY A 87 0.57 20.30 19.48
CA GLY A 87 0.91 19.89 20.86
C GLY A 87 0.38 18.51 21.27
N ASP A 88 -0.14 17.71 20.33
CA ASP A 88 -0.64 16.37 20.58
C ASP A 88 0.47 15.33 20.34
N LEU A 89 0.93 14.68 21.40
CA LEU A 89 1.98 13.65 21.34
C LEU A 89 1.60 12.43 20.46
N HIS A 90 0.32 12.24 20.21
CA HIS A 90 -0.17 11.18 19.34
C HIS A 90 -0.15 11.56 17.85
N ARG A 91 0.01 12.83 17.50
CA ARG A 91 0.07 13.32 16.12
C ARG A 91 1.50 13.75 15.81
N GLN A 92 2.24 12.89 15.13
CA GLN A 92 3.66 13.10 14.91
C GLN A 92 3.94 13.43 13.44
N ARG A 93 4.81 14.42 13.21
CA ARG A 93 5.45 14.68 11.92
C ARG A 93 6.94 14.39 12.03
N VAL A 94 7.49 13.68 11.07
CA VAL A 94 8.92 13.39 10.95
C VAL A 94 9.44 13.97 9.65
N LEU A 95 10.45 14.83 9.73
CA LEU A 95 11.18 15.34 8.58
C LEU A 95 12.46 14.54 8.39
N TRP A 96 12.73 14.16 7.15
CA TRP A 96 13.86 13.33 6.75
C TRP A 96 14.78 14.09 5.81
N SER A 97 16.08 13.85 5.93
CA SER A 97 17.08 14.40 5.03
C SER A 97 16.75 14.08 3.57
N GLY A 98 16.93 15.05 2.68
CA GLY A 98 16.50 14.94 1.28
C GLY A 98 14.98 15.14 1.10
N GLY A 99 14.33 15.84 2.04
CA GLY A 99 12.97 16.35 1.91
C GLY A 99 11.87 15.32 2.07
N GLY A 100 12.14 14.19 2.74
CA GLY A 100 11.11 13.20 3.05
C GLY A 100 10.24 13.68 4.21
N GLU A 101 8.94 13.44 4.13
CA GLU A 101 7.98 13.83 5.17
C GLU A 101 7.08 12.65 5.51
N VAL A 102 6.87 12.44 6.81
CA VAL A 102 6.02 11.39 7.35
C VAL A 102 5.11 12.00 8.41
N TRP A 103 3.81 11.71 8.35
CA TRP A 103 2.84 12.05 9.38
C TRP A 103 2.16 10.79 9.86
N VAL A 104 2.06 10.62 11.17
CA VAL A 104 1.46 9.45 11.80
C VAL A 104 0.48 9.89 12.88
N ASN A 105 -0.74 9.37 12.81
CA ASN A 105 -1.75 9.54 13.86
C ASN A 105 -1.78 8.29 14.74
N ARG A 106 -1.42 8.38 16.02
CA ARG A 106 -1.61 7.32 17.03
C ARG A 106 -2.76 7.64 17.98
N GLY A 107 -3.48 8.73 17.74
CA GLY A 107 -4.58 9.24 18.55
C GLY A 107 -5.91 8.66 18.11
N GLN A 108 -6.92 8.71 18.98
CA GLN A 108 -8.22 8.08 18.71
C GLN A 108 -9.06 8.84 17.67
N SER A 109 -8.88 10.15 17.56
CA SER A 109 -9.61 11.00 16.62
C SER A 109 -8.91 11.06 15.26
N ASP A 110 -9.69 11.14 14.18
CA ASP A 110 -9.17 11.45 12.85
C ASP A 110 -8.36 12.76 12.85
N TRP A 111 -7.26 12.78 12.07
CA TRP A 111 -6.37 13.94 11.92
C TRP A 111 -6.21 14.32 10.44
N ASN A 112 -6.50 15.57 10.08
CA ASN A 112 -6.38 16.04 8.70
C ASN A 112 -5.00 16.61 8.42
N VAL A 113 -4.31 16.05 7.41
CA VAL A 113 -2.97 16.45 7.01
C VAL A 113 -2.85 16.41 5.49
N ALA A 114 -2.39 17.50 4.87
CA ALA A 114 -2.10 17.57 3.44
C ALA A 114 -3.25 17.05 2.55
N GLY A 115 -4.49 17.40 2.88
CA GLY A 115 -5.70 16.96 2.16
C GLY A 115 -6.11 15.50 2.41
N ASN A 116 -5.45 14.80 3.34
CA ASN A 116 -5.79 13.43 3.74
C ASN A 116 -6.35 13.41 5.16
N THR A 117 -7.24 12.46 5.44
CA THR A 117 -7.74 12.17 6.78
C THR A 117 -7.04 10.91 7.30
N LEU A 118 -6.23 11.04 8.35
CA LEU A 118 -5.52 9.94 8.99
C LEU A 118 -6.37 9.42 10.16
N PRO A 119 -6.92 8.19 10.09
CA PRO A 119 -7.59 7.56 11.23
C PRO A 119 -6.57 7.23 12.34
N GLN A 120 -7.03 6.66 13.46
CA GLN A 120 -6.10 6.07 14.43
C GLN A 120 -5.20 5.04 13.73
N TYR A 121 -3.90 5.17 13.93
CA TYR A 121 -2.81 4.44 13.25
C TYR A 121 -2.68 4.68 11.74
N GLY A 122 -3.38 5.68 11.22
CA GLY A 122 -3.21 6.18 9.87
C GLY A 122 -1.89 6.94 9.71
N PHE A 123 -1.38 6.94 8.49
CA PHE A 123 -0.19 7.70 8.12
C PHE A 123 -0.24 8.20 6.68
N VAL A 124 0.54 9.23 6.40
CA VAL A 124 0.92 9.65 5.06
C VAL A 124 2.44 9.83 5.05
N ALA A 125 3.09 9.29 4.04
CA ALA A 125 4.52 9.44 3.83
C ALA A 125 4.78 9.84 2.38
N ARG A 126 5.70 10.79 2.18
CA ARG A 126 6.15 11.26 0.86
C ARG A 126 7.64 11.48 0.89
N VAL A 127 8.38 10.75 0.06
CA VAL A 127 9.84 10.77 0.03
C VAL A 127 10.31 11.05 -1.40
N PRO A 128 10.92 12.22 -1.67
CA PRO A 128 11.53 12.51 -2.95
C PRO A 128 12.67 11.54 -3.26
N THR A 129 12.73 11.00 -4.47
CA THR A 129 13.86 10.19 -4.97
C THR A 129 14.25 10.64 -6.37
N ASP A 130 15.41 10.22 -6.86
CA ASP A 130 15.88 10.55 -8.22
C ASP A 130 14.95 10.04 -9.32
N LYS A 131 14.18 8.98 -9.04
CA LYS A 131 13.19 8.42 -9.97
C LYS A 131 11.81 9.10 -9.86
N GLY A 132 11.63 10.02 -8.91
CA GLY A 132 10.34 10.61 -8.57
C GLY A 132 9.94 10.34 -7.11
N PRO A 133 8.83 10.92 -6.62
CA PRO A 133 8.39 10.72 -5.25
C PRO A 133 7.92 9.27 -5.03
N VAL A 134 8.27 8.72 -3.87
CA VAL A 134 7.67 7.52 -3.30
C VAL A 134 6.67 7.96 -2.24
N GLU A 135 5.44 7.47 -2.34
CA GLU A 135 4.34 7.82 -1.46
C GLU A 135 3.71 6.55 -0.90
N ALA A 136 3.33 6.57 0.38
CA ALA A 136 2.56 5.49 1.01
C ALA A 136 1.62 6.07 2.06
N SER A 137 0.45 5.45 2.24
CA SER A 137 -0.55 5.99 3.16
C SER A 137 -1.54 4.93 3.65
N ILE A 138 -2.00 5.13 4.88
CA ILE A 138 -3.23 4.57 5.44
C ILE A 138 -4.12 5.75 5.82
N THR A 139 -5.22 5.92 5.10
CA THR A 139 -6.09 7.10 5.21
C THR A 139 -7.56 6.72 5.18
N ARG A 140 -8.44 7.60 5.63
CA ARG A 140 -9.88 7.45 5.49
C ARG A 140 -10.35 8.15 4.20
N ARG A 141 -11.11 7.44 3.37
CA ARG A 141 -11.79 7.95 2.17
C ARG A 141 -13.24 7.49 2.20
N GLU A 142 -14.17 8.43 2.11
CA GLU A 142 -15.62 8.14 2.09
C GLU A 142 -16.07 7.22 3.24
N GLY A 143 -15.46 7.40 4.42
CA GLY A 143 -15.75 6.60 5.62
C GLY A 143 -14.95 5.28 5.73
N ILE A 144 -14.27 4.83 4.66
CA ILE A 144 -13.51 3.58 4.63
C ILE A 144 -12.03 3.88 4.88
N VAL A 145 -11.35 3.06 5.70
CA VAL A 145 -9.89 3.14 5.81
C VAL A 145 -9.28 2.37 4.65
N VAL A 146 -8.38 3.00 3.91
CA VAL A 146 -7.76 2.45 2.71
C VAL A 146 -6.25 2.54 2.78
N GLU A 147 -5.60 1.74 1.95
CA GLU A 147 -4.16 1.82 1.72
C GLU A 147 -3.87 2.26 0.30
N ALA A 148 -2.81 3.05 0.15
CA ALA A 148 -2.24 3.34 -1.15
C ALA A 148 -0.73 3.50 -1.05
N ALA A 149 0.00 3.00 -2.04
CA ALA A 149 1.39 3.33 -2.27
C ALA A 149 1.64 3.62 -3.76
N ARG A 150 2.55 4.54 -4.05
CA ARG A 150 2.87 4.95 -5.42
C ARG A 150 4.35 5.27 -5.55
N SER A 151 4.91 4.86 -6.67
CA SER A 151 6.21 5.33 -7.15
C SER A 151 6.22 5.45 -8.67
N ALA A 152 7.40 5.71 -9.23
CA ALA A 152 7.59 5.67 -10.67
C ALA A 152 7.42 4.27 -11.28
N GLU A 153 7.52 3.20 -10.49
CA GLU A 153 7.51 1.82 -11.00
C GLU A 153 6.18 1.11 -10.75
N HIS A 154 5.44 1.47 -9.70
CA HIS A 154 4.19 0.81 -9.38
C HIS A 154 3.15 1.72 -8.70
N ILE A 155 1.89 1.28 -8.75
CA ILE A 155 0.77 1.80 -7.96
C ILE A 155 0.18 0.62 -7.20
N TYR A 156 0.06 0.75 -5.89
CA TYR A 156 -0.66 -0.18 -5.03
C TYR A 156 -1.85 0.54 -4.41
N VAL A 157 -3.02 -0.09 -4.43
CA VAL A 157 -4.24 0.41 -3.79
C VAL A 157 -4.98 -0.75 -3.13
N ASN A 158 -5.67 -0.48 -2.02
CA ASN A 158 -6.49 -1.46 -1.33
C ASN A 158 -7.68 -0.79 -0.66
N GLY A 159 -8.89 -1.10 -1.15
CA GLY A 159 -10.16 -0.67 -0.56
C GLY A 159 -10.60 -1.48 0.67
N ARG A 160 -9.75 -2.44 1.10
CA ARG A 160 -9.83 -3.27 2.31
C ARG A 160 -11.14 -4.07 2.50
N GLN A 161 -11.76 -4.48 1.39
CA GLN A 161 -12.68 -5.62 1.41
C GLN A 161 -11.93 -6.85 1.96
N LEU A 162 -12.52 -7.54 2.96
CA LEU A 162 -12.04 -8.78 3.61
C LEU A 162 -10.97 -8.66 4.70
N GLU A 163 -10.61 -7.46 5.18
CA GLU A 163 -9.72 -7.36 6.35
C GLU A 163 -10.49 -7.52 7.67
N VAL A 164 -10.25 -8.64 8.36
CA VAL A 164 -10.88 -8.97 9.66
C VAL A 164 -10.17 -8.27 10.84
N SER A 165 -8.97 -7.72 10.62
CA SER A 165 -8.04 -7.32 11.69
C SER A 165 -7.80 -5.81 11.86
N SER A 166 -8.28 -4.93 10.98
CA SER A 166 -8.04 -3.49 11.07
C SER A 166 -9.31 -2.69 11.42
N ALA A 167 -9.16 -1.64 12.22
CA ALA A 167 -10.23 -0.71 12.60
C ALA A 167 -10.56 0.21 11.42
N GLY A 168 -11.42 -0.25 10.49
CA GLY A 168 -11.77 0.53 9.30
C GLY A 168 -12.23 -0.32 8.13
N GLN A 169 -13.20 -1.20 8.37
CA GLN A 169 -13.60 -2.27 7.45
C GLN A 169 -14.42 -1.76 6.26
N ASN A 170 -14.27 -2.45 5.12
CA ASN A 170 -15.17 -2.36 3.96
C ASN A 170 -15.91 -3.71 3.75
N PRO A 171 -16.75 -4.15 4.70
CA PRO A 171 -17.36 -5.49 4.64
C PRO A 171 -18.36 -5.63 3.50
N GLU A 172 -18.95 -4.51 3.06
CA GLU A 172 -19.90 -4.45 1.95
C GLU A 172 -19.22 -4.46 0.58
N GLY A 173 -17.89 -4.36 0.51
CA GLY A 173 -17.15 -4.35 -0.76
C GLY A 173 -17.47 -3.14 -1.63
N LYS A 174 -17.61 -1.96 -1.02
CA LYS A 174 -17.84 -0.72 -1.76
C LYS A 174 -16.60 -0.37 -2.61
N PRO A 175 -16.75 -0.13 -3.92
CA PRO A 175 -15.66 0.34 -4.75
C PRO A 175 -15.17 1.70 -4.24
N THR A 176 -13.86 1.86 -4.08
CA THR A 176 -13.24 3.13 -3.66
C THR A 176 -12.42 3.71 -4.82
N ASP A 177 -12.57 5.01 -5.10
CA ASP A 177 -11.79 5.71 -6.13
C ASP A 177 -10.44 6.21 -5.57
N PHE A 178 -9.35 5.73 -6.16
CA PHE A 178 -7.98 6.11 -5.83
C PHE A 178 -7.37 7.13 -6.81
N GLY A 179 -8.11 7.56 -7.82
CA GLY A 179 -7.66 8.34 -8.97
C GLY A 179 -7.46 7.45 -10.19
N PRO A 180 -6.28 6.86 -10.42
CA PRO A 180 -6.07 5.98 -11.56
C PRO A 180 -6.82 4.63 -11.49
N VAL A 181 -7.29 4.24 -10.30
CA VAL A 181 -7.87 2.92 -10.03
C VAL A 181 -9.11 3.07 -9.17
N VAL A 182 -10.19 2.36 -9.51
CA VAL A 182 -11.36 2.17 -8.64
C VAL A 182 -11.49 0.68 -8.33
N THR A 183 -11.49 0.33 -7.05
CA THR A 183 -11.50 -1.06 -6.56
C THR A 183 -11.98 -1.14 -5.12
N GLU A 184 -12.60 -2.24 -4.75
CA GLU A 184 -13.02 -2.57 -3.39
C GLU A 184 -11.93 -3.31 -2.58
N GLY A 185 -10.98 -3.95 -3.25
CA GLY A 185 -9.92 -4.75 -2.63
C GLY A 185 -8.51 -4.35 -3.07
N GLY A 186 -7.53 -5.16 -2.67
CA GLY A 186 -6.11 -4.91 -2.90
C GLY A 186 -5.63 -5.31 -4.29
N CYS A 187 -4.94 -4.41 -4.99
CA CYS A 187 -4.23 -4.73 -6.22
C CYS A 187 -3.03 -3.82 -6.46
N ARG A 188 -2.06 -4.31 -7.23
CA ARG A 188 -0.87 -3.58 -7.66
C ARG A 188 -0.79 -3.53 -9.17
N LEU A 189 -0.54 -2.34 -9.69
CA LEU A 189 -0.22 -2.07 -11.09
C LEU A 189 1.28 -1.86 -11.24
N THR A 190 1.86 -2.44 -12.28
CA THR A 190 3.26 -2.22 -12.68
C THR A 190 3.30 -2.01 -14.19
N ALA A 191 3.99 -0.97 -14.64
CA ALA A 191 4.21 -0.76 -16.07
C ALA A 191 5.09 -1.88 -16.63
N ALA A 192 4.69 -2.45 -17.77
CA ALA A 192 5.52 -3.31 -18.59
C ALA A 192 5.82 -2.57 -19.90
N GLY A 193 7.00 -2.75 -20.50
CA GLY A 193 7.38 -2.01 -21.71
C GLY A 193 6.40 -2.15 -22.89
N ASP A 194 5.56 -3.18 -22.88
CA ASP A 194 4.52 -3.45 -23.87
C ASP A 194 3.08 -3.36 -23.33
N GLY A 195 2.87 -2.82 -22.12
CA GLY A 195 1.54 -2.75 -21.52
C GLY A 195 1.52 -2.50 -20.02
N LEU A 196 0.57 -3.12 -19.33
CA LEU A 196 0.37 -2.97 -17.89
C LEU A 196 0.15 -4.34 -17.25
N THR A 197 0.81 -4.60 -16.12
CA THR A 197 0.52 -5.78 -15.29
C THR A 197 -0.27 -5.37 -14.07
N LEU A 198 -1.43 -5.99 -13.88
CA LEU A 198 -2.26 -5.93 -12.69
C LEU A 198 -2.06 -7.21 -11.90
N THR A 199 -1.63 -7.11 -10.65
CA THR A 199 -1.53 -8.24 -9.72
C THR A 199 -2.53 -8.03 -8.60
N VAL A 200 -3.42 -8.99 -8.38
CA VAL A 200 -4.39 -8.91 -7.29
C VAL A 200 -3.69 -9.32 -6.00
N LEU A 201 -4.03 -8.66 -4.89
CA LEU A 201 -3.51 -9.06 -3.59
C LEU A 201 -3.93 -10.52 -3.32
N PRO A 202 -2.98 -11.44 -3.04
CA PRO A 202 -3.32 -12.85 -2.94
C PRO A 202 -4.42 -13.10 -1.91
N ASP A 203 -5.41 -13.87 -2.31
CA ASP A 203 -6.50 -14.30 -1.44
C ASP A 203 -6.71 -15.80 -1.62
N GLY A 204 -6.62 -16.54 -0.51
CA GLY A 204 -6.86 -17.97 -0.54
C GLY A 204 -8.30 -18.34 -0.89
N ARG A 205 -9.28 -17.40 -0.76
CA ARG A 205 -10.74 -17.64 -0.91
C ARG A 205 -11.61 -16.38 -1.19
N ALA A 206 -11.10 -15.31 -1.81
CA ALA A 206 -11.91 -14.09 -2.01
C ALA A 206 -12.93 -14.19 -3.17
N PRO A 207 -14.06 -13.46 -3.10
CA PRO A 207 -14.99 -13.28 -4.21
C PRO A 207 -14.33 -12.56 -5.40
N GLN A 208 -15.05 -12.52 -6.50
CA GLN A 208 -14.70 -11.78 -7.71
C GLN A 208 -14.41 -10.31 -7.36
N LEU A 209 -13.16 -9.86 -7.56
CA LEU A 209 -12.75 -8.46 -7.40
C LEU A 209 -12.94 -7.73 -8.73
N THR A 210 -13.49 -6.52 -8.72
CA THR A 210 -13.54 -5.68 -9.93
C THR A 210 -12.55 -4.54 -9.86
N VAL A 211 -11.59 -4.53 -10.79
CA VAL A 211 -10.67 -3.39 -10.95
C VAL A 211 -11.11 -2.56 -12.14
N ARG A 212 -11.29 -1.26 -11.91
CA ARG A 212 -11.54 -0.27 -12.97
C ARG A 212 -10.34 0.65 -13.07
N LEU A 213 -9.86 0.87 -14.29
CA LEU A 213 -8.68 1.68 -14.56
C LEU A 213 -9.06 2.91 -15.36
N ARG A 214 -8.42 4.03 -15.02
CA ARG A 214 -8.46 5.30 -15.72
C ARG A 214 -7.11 5.52 -16.42
N PRO A 215 -6.91 5.09 -17.69
CA PRO A 215 -5.60 5.07 -18.32
C PRO A 215 -4.90 6.42 -18.37
N GLU A 216 -5.65 7.49 -18.62
CA GLU A 216 -5.17 8.86 -18.70
C GLU A 216 -4.70 9.44 -17.36
N ALA A 217 -5.09 8.82 -16.24
CA ALA A 217 -4.64 9.18 -14.89
C ALA A 217 -3.43 8.36 -14.42
N LEU A 218 -2.98 7.37 -15.21
CA LEU A 218 -1.78 6.61 -14.89
C LEU A 218 -0.52 7.46 -15.16
N PRO A 219 0.53 7.31 -14.34
CA PRO A 219 1.76 8.11 -14.48
C PRO A 219 2.64 7.65 -15.65
N TRP A 220 2.27 6.55 -16.31
CA TRP A 220 3.03 5.94 -17.40
C TRP A 220 2.39 6.25 -18.74
N LYS A 221 3.23 6.47 -19.75
CA LYS A 221 2.78 6.47 -21.13
C LYS A 221 2.52 5.03 -21.54
N LEU A 222 1.24 4.69 -21.69
CA LEU A 222 0.81 3.36 -22.10
C LEU A 222 0.47 3.36 -23.59
N PRO A 223 0.66 2.23 -24.29
CA PRO A 223 0.10 2.05 -25.61
C PRO A 223 -1.44 2.07 -25.55
N ASP A 224 -2.11 2.19 -26.70
CA ASP A 224 -3.58 2.09 -26.74
C ASP A 224 -4.04 0.69 -26.31
N LEU A 225 -4.56 0.61 -25.08
CA LEU A 225 -4.97 -0.64 -24.45
C LEU A 225 -6.33 -1.05 -24.99
N THR A 226 -6.31 -1.95 -25.96
CA THR A 226 -7.52 -2.47 -26.62
C THR A 226 -7.89 -3.88 -26.19
N HIS A 227 -6.97 -4.62 -25.54
CA HIS A 227 -7.18 -6.03 -25.16
C HIS A 227 -6.68 -6.31 -23.73
N VAL A 228 -7.24 -7.34 -23.08
CA VAL A 228 -6.76 -7.84 -21.77
C VAL A 228 -6.42 -9.32 -21.86
N GLU A 229 -5.14 -9.63 -21.73
CA GLU A 229 -4.70 -10.99 -21.57
C GLU A 229 -4.81 -11.33 -20.08
N ALA A 230 -5.68 -12.28 -19.73
CA ALA A 230 -5.75 -12.75 -18.36
C ALA A 230 -4.49 -13.57 -18.06
N ILE A 231 -3.66 -13.13 -17.11
CA ILE A 231 -2.58 -13.97 -16.59
C ILE A 231 -3.17 -14.76 -15.44
N VAL A 232 -4.04 -15.70 -15.79
CA VAL A 232 -4.47 -16.72 -14.85
C VAL A 232 -3.23 -17.45 -14.33
N GLU A 233 -3.21 -17.71 -13.02
CA GLU A 233 -2.24 -18.62 -12.46
C GLU A 233 -2.61 -20.02 -12.95
N ALA A 234 -1.88 -20.49 -13.95
CA ALA A 234 -1.21 -21.77 -13.78
C ALA A 234 0.28 -21.45 -13.84
N ILE A 235 0.79 -20.79 -12.80
CA ILE A 235 2.21 -20.81 -12.51
C ILE A 235 2.44 -22.19 -11.88
N ASP A 236 2.68 -23.20 -12.72
CA ASP A 236 3.85 -24.03 -12.40
C ASP A 236 5.08 -23.10 -12.43
N GLU A 237 6.24 -23.54 -11.99
CA GLU A 237 7.48 -22.75 -11.92
C GLU A 237 7.89 -21.95 -13.21
N THR A 238 7.12 -21.98 -14.30
CA THR A 238 7.40 -21.40 -15.62
C THR A 238 6.65 -20.11 -16.00
N GLY A 239 5.56 -19.71 -15.33
CA GLY A 239 4.94 -18.38 -15.55
C GLY A 239 4.10 -18.19 -16.84
N LYS A 240 3.47 -19.24 -17.37
CA LYS A 240 2.77 -19.19 -18.67
C LYS A 240 1.30 -18.69 -18.58
N PRO A 241 0.81 -17.85 -19.53
CA PRO A 241 -0.59 -17.39 -19.56
C PRO A 241 -1.58 -18.54 -19.79
N SER A 242 -2.80 -18.44 -19.22
CA SER A 242 -3.84 -19.47 -19.39
C SER A 242 -5.12 -19.05 -20.13
N ASP A 243 -5.40 -17.74 -20.30
CA ASP A 243 -6.60 -17.25 -21.02
C ASP A 243 -6.38 -15.84 -21.65
N ARG A 244 -7.04 -15.54 -22.78
CA ARG A 244 -6.99 -14.22 -23.45
C ARG A 244 -8.38 -13.79 -23.90
N ARG A 245 -8.80 -12.57 -23.50
CA ARG A 245 -10.13 -12.04 -23.80
C ARG A 245 -10.12 -10.55 -24.16
N PRO A 246 -11.15 -10.01 -24.84
CA PRO A 246 -11.27 -8.57 -25.01
C PRO A 246 -11.37 -7.86 -23.65
N LEU A 247 -10.79 -6.65 -23.55
CA LEU A 247 -10.88 -5.85 -22.32
C LEU A 247 -12.28 -5.24 -22.19
N GLY A 248 -12.90 -5.44 -21.04
CA GLY A 248 -14.18 -4.81 -20.72
C GLY A 248 -14.05 -3.29 -20.62
N ARG A 249 -15.13 -2.58 -20.92
CA ARG A 249 -15.24 -1.13 -20.73
C ARG A 249 -16.51 -0.79 -19.95
N GLU A 250 -16.42 0.22 -19.11
CA GLU A 250 -17.53 0.82 -18.37
C GLU A 250 -17.43 2.35 -18.55
N GLY A 251 -18.10 2.87 -19.59
CA GLY A 251 -17.87 4.23 -20.05
C GLY A 251 -16.42 4.42 -20.53
N GLU A 252 -15.71 5.37 -19.92
CA GLU A 252 -14.29 5.66 -20.21
C GLU A 252 -13.33 4.75 -19.44
N LEU A 253 -13.81 3.99 -18.45
CA LEU A 253 -12.98 3.13 -17.61
C LEU A 253 -12.76 1.77 -18.27
N LEU A 254 -11.52 1.26 -18.18
CA LEU A 254 -11.22 -0.14 -18.49
C LEU A 254 -11.65 -1.00 -17.31
N ARG A 255 -12.42 -2.06 -17.55
CA ARG A 255 -12.98 -2.91 -16.50
C ARG A 255 -12.41 -4.32 -16.56
N ILE A 256 -11.87 -4.78 -15.43
CA ILE A 256 -11.29 -6.10 -15.25
C ILE A 256 -12.04 -6.82 -14.13
N GLU A 257 -12.73 -7.91 -14.49
CA GLU A 257 -13.31 -8.84 -13.51
C GLU A 257 -12.27 -9.89 -13.12
N CYS A 258 -11.67 -9.71 -11.95
CA CYS A 258 -10.68 -10.62 -11.40
C CYS A 258 -11.36 -11.91 -10.92
N GLN A 259 -10.87 -13.04 -11.41
CA GLN A 259 -11.44 -14.35 -11.11
C GLN A 259 -10.66 -15.02 -9.97
N PRO A 260 -11.33 -15.82 -9.13
CA PRO A 260 -10.65 -16.64 -8.14
C PRO A 260 -9.59 -17.53 -8.77
N GLY A 261 -8.44 -17.67 -8.12
CA GLY A 261 -7.31 -18.47 -8.62
C GLY A 261 -6.47 -17.80 -9.72
N VAL A 262 -6.77 -16.56 -10.09
CA VAL A 262 -5.95 -15.78 -11.01
C VAL A 262 -4.98 -14.89 -10.24
N PHE A 263 -3.68 -15.07 -10.47
CA PHE A 263 -2.64 -14.24 -9.85
C PHE A 263 -2.62 -12.81 -10.41
N GLY A 264 -2.83 -12.63 -11.72
CA GLY A 264 -2.79 -11.29 -12.33
C GLY A 264 -3.34 -11.18 -13.75
N TYR A 265 -3.15 -10.02 -14.37
CA TYR A 265 -3.67 -9.67 -15.68
C TYR A 265 -2.63 -8.82 -16.44
N ARG A 266 -2.40 -9.12 -17.71
CA ARG A 266 -1.54 -8.37 -18.64
C ARG A 266 -2.45 -7.60 -19.59
N LEU A 267 -2.45 -6.28 -19.54
CA LEU A 267 -3.18 -5.44 -20.48
C LEU A 267 -2.21 -5.01 -21.57
N ARG A 268 -2.58 -5.22 -22.83
CA ARG A 268 -1.69 -5.03 -23.98
C ARG A 268 -2.42 -4.40 -25.18
N PRO A 269 -1.69 -3.70 -26.08
CA PRO A 269 -2.22 -3.35 -27.39
C PRO A 269 -2.48 -4.62 -28.22
N ARG A 270 -3.22 -4.48 -29.33
CA ARG A 270 -3.57 -5.58 -30.22
C ARG A 270 -2.35 -6.26 -30.83
#